data_AF-A0A949UKA3-F1
#
_entry.id   AF-A0A949UKA3-F1
#
_cell.length_a   1.000
_cell.length_b   1.000
_cell.length_c   1.000
_cell.angle_alpha   90.00
_cell.angle_beta   90.00
_cell.angle_gamma   90.00
#
_symmetry.space_group_name_H-M   'P 1'
#
loop_
_entity.id
_entity.type
_entity.pdbx_description
1 polymer ?
#
loop_
_entity_poly.entity_id
_entity_poly.type
_entity_poly.pdbx_seq_one_letter_code
_entity_poly.pdbx_strand_id
1 'polypeptide(L)'
;MGLFSKERADQAPLPVDPSKQDNGNISFGSDEGYRDKSDSRLALNSQKLKANYGINDAIKLLSKLSHIDDDVKIVVAKTTLESMNVVITDIISDASSKEEKISTHVAKLNDEISDLEADIKQRKDQISALEKDLSETRGVRECLQKGEPKSKPVAKKELKPESGDTKQAAESKPKSSDH
;
A
#
# COMPACT_ATOMS: atom_id res chain seq x y z
N MET A 1 -26.24 -3.94 22.70
CA MET A 1 -27.23 -2.92 22.28
C MET A 1 -27.12 -1.79 23.27
N GLY A 2 -26.53 -0.65 22.90
CA GLY A 2 -27.29 0.59 22.75
C GLY A 2 -27.24 1.40 24.06
N LEU A 3 -27.15 2.72 24.14
CA LEU A 3 -27.21 3.81 23.18
C LEU A 3 -26.51 5.00 23.87
N PHE A 4 -25.65 5.71 23.13
CA PHE A 4 -25.10 7.00 23.51
C PHE A 4 -26.24 7.97 23.86
N SER A 5 -26.10 8.71 24.95
CA SER A 5 -27.00 9.81 25.30
C SER A 5 -26.27 11.14 25.22
N LYS A 6 -26.93 12.10 24.54
CA LYS A 6 -26.72 13.56 24.52
C LYS A 6 -25.41 14.06 23.89
N GLU A 7 -25.41 15.01 22.95
CA GLU A 7 -26.26 16.20 22.82
C GLU A 7 -26.32 16.65 21.34
N ARG A 8 -27.48 17.19 20.91
CA ARG A 8 -27.72 17.83 19.60
C ARG A 8 -27.93 19.32 19.84
N ALA A 9 -27.18 20.16 19.12
CA ALA A 9 -27.57 21.51 18.70
C ALA A 9 -26.69 21.85 17.48
N ASP A 10 -27.25 21.73 16.28
CA ASP A 10 -27.63 22.87 15.42
C ASP A 10 -26.47 23.46 14.59
N GLN A 11 -26.26 22.91 13.40
CA GLN A 11 -26.18 23.69 12.16
C GLN A 11 -26.12 22.78 10.93
N ALA A 12 -27.23 22.71 10.21
CA ALA A 12 -27.28 22.20 8.84
C ALA A 12 -27.01 23.35 7.85
N PRO A 13 -26.41 23.06 6.68
CA PRO A 13 -25.88 24.06 5.75
C PRO A 13 -26.97 24.72 4.90
N LEU A 14 -26.84 26.03 4.67
CA LEU A 14 -27.71 26.78 3.77
C LEU A 14 -27.44 26.44 2.29
N PRO A 15 -28.49 26.42 1.43
CA PRO A 15 -28.36 26.18 0.00
C PRO A 15 -27.87 27.45 -0.73
N VAL A 16 -26.87 27.29 -1.60
CA VAL A 16 -26.39 28.37 -2.50
C VAL A 16 -27.10 28.21 -3.85
N ASP A 17 -27.97 29.17 -4.19
CA ASP A 17 -28.70 29.22 -5.46
C ASP A 17 -27.85 29.91 -6.55
N PRO A 18 -27.56 29.27 -7.70
CA PRO A 18 -26.66 29.78 -8.74
C PRO A 18 -27.39 30.61 -9.81
N SER A 19 -27.88 31.80 -9.47
CA SER A 19 -28.44 32.73 -10.47
C SER A 19 -28.43 34.18 -9.99
N LYS A 20 -27.30 34.88 -10.18
CA LYS A 20 -27.26 36.34 -10.36
C LYS A 20 -25.97 36.75 -11.07
N GLN A 21 -26.06 36.80 -12.40
CA GLN A 21 -25.24 37.68 -13.22
C GLN A 21 -25.63 39.12 -12.88
N ASP A 22 -24.67 39.96 -12.55
CA ASP A 22 -24.82 41.40 -12.73
C ASP A 22 -23.58 41.99 -13.38
N ASN A 23 -23.84 42.91 -14.28
CA ASN A 23 -23.03 43.31 -15.40
C ASN A 23 -22.09 44.47 -15.03
N GLY A 24 -20.90 44.45 -15.62
CA GLY A 24 -20.13 45.62 -16.05
C GLY A 24 -19.96 46.80 -15.07
N ASN A 25 -18.82 46.84 -14.39
CA ASN A 25 -18.17 48.11 -14.08
C ASN A 25 -16.67 48.03 -14.35
N ILE A 26 -16.28 48.36 -15.58
CA ILE A 26 -14.89 48.48 -16.01
C ILE A 26 -14.44 49.89 -15.57
N SER A 27 -13.81 49.98 -14.40
CA SER A 27 -13.23 51.23 -13.91
C SER A 27 -11.89 51.48 -14.60
N PHE A 28 -11.89 52.32 -15.63
CA PHE A 28 -10.70 52.83 -16.32
C PHE A 28 -10.17 54.06 -15.57
N GLY A 29 -9.23 53.81 -14.64
CA GLY A 29 -8.48 54.84 -13.91
C GLY A 29 -7.00 54.73 -14.26
N SER A 30 -6.54 55.67 -15.08
CA SER A 30 -5.15 56.01 -15.34
C SER A 30 -4.50 56.62 -14.11
N ASP A 31 -3.42 56.04 -13.58
CA ASP A 31 -2.29 56.80 -13.02
C ASP A 31 -1.06 55.93 -12.75
N GLU A 32 0.09 56.58 -12.75
CA GLU A 32 1.47 56.13 -12.72
C GLU A 32 1.84 54.93 -11.81
N GLY A 33 2.53 53.94 -12.39
CA GLY A 33 3.11 52.83 -11.61
C GLY A 33 3.74 51.68 -12.41
N TYR A 34 3.83 51.77 -13.74
CA TYR A 34 4.53 50.76 -14.56
C TYR A 34 6.05 50.97 -14.53
N ARG A 35 6.67 50.86 -13.36
CA ARG A 35 8.10 50.54 -13.27
C ARG A 35 8.25 49.08 -12.85
N ASP A 36 8.84 48.33 -13.77
CA ASP A 36 9.76 47.23 -13.51
C ASP A 36 9.19 45.88 -13.02
N LYS A 37 8.48 45.18 -13.93
CA LYS A 37 8.34 43.70 -13.87
C LYS A 37 9.10 43.00 -15.00
N SER A 38 9.81 43.75 -15.82
CA SER A 38 10.60 43.27 -16.95
C SER A 38 11.99 42.82 -16.49
N ASP A 39 12.61 43.48 -15.51
CA ASP A 39 13.96 43.10 -15.06
C ASP A 39 13.93 41.82 -14.22
N SER A 40 12.86 41.58 -13.46
CA SER A 40 12.64 40.34 -12.72
C SER A 40 12.42 39.12 -13.61
N ARG A 41 11.76 39.28 -14.77
CA ARG A 41 11.62 38.21 -15.77
C ARG A 41 12.92 37.93 -16.51
N LEU A 42 13.72 38.96 -16.80
CA LEU A 42 15.03 38.79 -17.43
C LEU A 42 16.02 38.13 -16.45
N ALA A 43 16.00 38.47 -15.16
CA ALA A 43 16.82 37.83 -14.13
C ALA A 43 16.49 36.33 -13.94
N LEU A 44 15.19 35.99 -13.88
CA LEU A 44 14.73 34.59 -13.81
C LEU A 44 15.10 33.80 -15.07
N ASN A 45 15.11 34.44 -16.25
CA ASN A 45 15.43 33.78 -17.51
C ASN A 45 16.95 33.68 -17.74
N SER A 46 17.76 34.65 -17.30
CA SER A 46 19.22 34.58 -17.28
C SER A 46 19.73 33.52 -16.28
N GLN A 47 19.02 33.31 -15.17
CA GLN A 47 19.26 32.16 -14.27
C GLN A 47 18.85 30.83 -14.91
N LYS A 48 17.89 30.83 -15.84
CA LYS A 48 17.43 29.63 -16.56
C LYS A 48 18.31 29.27 -17.77
N LEU A 49 19.02 30.25 -18.34
CA LEU A 49 19.93 30.09 -19.48
C LEU A 49 21.37 29.75 -19.07
N LYS A 50 21.76 29.97 -17.81
CA LYS A 50 22.76 29.11 -17.17
C LYS A 50 22.08 27.77 -16.92
N ALA A 51 22.03 26.92 -17.93
CA ALA A 51 21.69 25.52 -17.75
C ALA A 51 22.73 24.94 -16.78
N ASN A 52 22.41 25.00 -15.47
CA ASN A 52 23.29 24.63 -14.38
C ASN A 52 23.61 23.15 -14.52
N TYR A 53 24.75 22.88 -15.15
CA TYR A 53 25.31 21.54 -15.24
C TYR A 53 25.55 21.04 -13.81
N GLY A 54 24.73 20.10 -13.35
CA GLY A 54 24.73 19.59 -11.97
C GLY A 54 25.27 18.17 -11.88
N ILE A 55 25.17 17.57 -10.68
CA ILE A 55 25.69 16.20 -10.45
C ILE A 55 25.08 15.16 -11.39
N ASN A 56 23.80 15.32 -11.76
CA ASN A 56 23.13 14.39 -12.67
C ASN A 56 23.75 14.37 -14.07
N ASP A 57 24.22 15.52 -14.56
CA ASP A 57 24.83 15.61 -15.88
C ASP A 57 26.29 15.16 -15.84
N ALA A 58 26.99 15.43 -14.73
CA ALA A 58 28.32 14.85 -14.47
C ALA A 58 28.27 13.31 -14.42
N ILE A 59 27.26 12.72 -13.76
CA ILE A 59 27.04 11.27 -13.74
C ILE A 59 26.82 10.74 -15.16
N LYS A 60 25.98 11.40 -15.97
CA LYS A 60 25.76 10.98 -17.37
C LYS A 60 27.03 11.06 -18.20
N LEU A 61 27.84 12.10 -18.01
CA LEU A 61 29.13 12.25 -18.69
C LEU A 61 30.07 11.10 -18.31
N LEU A 62 30.27 10.87 -17.01
CA LEU A 62 31.14 9.80 -16.53
C LEU A 62 30.62 8.40 -16.94
N SER A 63 29.31 8.20 -17.00
CA SER A 63 28.69 6.96 -17.47
C SER A 63 28.98 6.69 -18.95
N LYS A 64 28.96 7.71 -19.82
CA LYS A 64 29.32 7.59 -21.23
C LYS A 64 30.80 7.27 -21.44
N LEU A 65 31.63 7.66 -20.49
CA LEU A 65 33.08 7.42 -20.50
C LEU A 65 33.47 6.14 -19.74
N SER A 66 32.51 5.33 -19.27
CA SER A 66 32.77 4.15 -18.43
C SER A 66 33.65 3.08 -19.07
N HIS A 67 33.75 3.08 -20.40
CA HIS A 67 34.58 2.14 -21.18
C HIS A 67 36.06 2.51 -21.27
N ILE A 68 36.45 3.67 -20.72
CA ILE A 68 37.80 4.23 -20.80
C ILE A 68 38.45 4.16 -19.42
N ASP A 69 39.79 4.07 -19.40
CA ASP A 69 40.62 4.17 -18.21
C ASP A 69 40.26 5.40 -17.35
N ASP A 70 40.30 5.22 -16.03
CA ASP A 70 39.83 6.21 -15.08
C ASP A 70 40.62 7.53 -15.13
N ASP A 71 41.93 7.46 -15.35
CA ASP A 71 42.78 8.66 -15.47
C ASP A 71 42.35 9.52 -16.67
N VAL A 72 42.09 8.89 -17.81
CA VAL A 72 41.64 9.57 -19.03
C VAL A 72 40.23 10.11 -18.85
N LYS A 73 39.35 9.35 -18.18
CA LYS A 73 37.98 9.76 -17.84
C LYS A 73 37.97 11.02 -16.99
N ILE A 74 38.84 11.12 -15.98
CA ILE A 74 38.98 12.31 -15.13
C ILE A 74 39.44 13.51 -15.95
N VAL A 75 40.47 13.36 -16.78
CA VAL A 75 41.01 14.46 -17.60
C VAL A 75 39.96 14.96 -18.60
N VAL A 76 39.27 14.05 -19.30
CA VAL A 76 38.21 14.39 -20.25
C VAL A 76 37.05 15.06 -19.55
N ALA A 77 36.58 14.51 -18.42
CA ALA A 77 35.50 15.09 -17.65
C ALA A 77 35.87 16.50 -17.15
N LYS A 78 37.04 16.67 -16.55
CA LYS A 78 37.54 17.97 -16.08
C LYS A 78 37.60 18.99 -17.22
N THR A 79 38.23 18.64 -18.32
CA THR A 79 38.38 19.54 -19.49
C THR A 79 37.02 19.93 -20.07
N THR A 80 36.08 18.98 -20.12
CA THR A 80 34.71 19.22 -20.60
C THR A 80 33.95 20.16 -19.67
N LEU A 81 34.02 19.94 -18.35
CA LEU A 81 33.37 20.79 -17.35
C LEU A 81 33.94 22.21 -17.34
N GLU A 82 35.27 22.34 -17.43
CA GLU A 82 35.95 23.63 -17.53
C GLU A 82 35.54 24.38 -18.81
N SER A 83 35.43 23.68 -19.94
CA SER A 83 34.98 24.26 -21.22
C SER A 83 33.52 24.76 -21.15
N MET A 84 32.71 24.16 -20.29
CA MET A 84 31.32 24.55 -20.04
C MET A 84 31.20 25.61 -18.91
N ASN A 85 32.33 26.11 -18.39
CA ASN A 85 32.42 27.06 -17.28
C ASN A 85 31.68 26.56 -16.02
N VAL A 86 31.82 25.26 -15.73
CA VAL A 86 31.20 24.60 -14.58
C VAL A 86 32.23 24.45 -13.46
N VAL A 87 31.84 24.85 -12.24
CA VAL A 87 32.71 24.76 -11.07
C VAL A 87 32.63 23.37 -10.47
N ILE A 88 33.74 22.64 -10.49
CA ILE A 88 33.81 21.24 -10.00
C ILE A 88 33.45 21.14 -8.51
N THR A 89 33.80 22.14 -7.69
CA THR A 89 33.46 22.17 -6.27
C THR A 89 31.96 22.19 -6.02
N ASP A 90 31.19 22.87 -6.88
CA ASP A 90 29.74 22.94 -6.77
C ASP A 90 29.11 21.58 -7.09
N ILE A 91 29.65 20.87 -8.10
CA ILE A 91 29.24 19.49 -8.41
C ILE A 91 29.54 18.55 -7.25
N ILE A 92 30.72 18.68 -6.63
CA ILE A 92 31.10 17.85 -5.46
C ILE A 92 30.14 18.11 -4.30
N SER A 93 29.83 19.38 -4.00
CA SER A 93 28.89 19.74 -2.94
C SER A 93 27.47 19.21 -3.20
N ASP A 94 27.02 19.26 -4.46
CA ASP A 94 25.73 18.70 -4.90
C ASP A 94 25.74 17.17 -4.78
N ALA A 95 26.85 16.51 -5.13
CA ALA A 95 27.05 15.08 -4.98
C ALA A 95 26.95 14.65 -3.52
N SER A 96 27.68 15.30 -2.61
CA SER A 96 27.64 15.00 -1.17
C SER A 96 26.24 15.21 -0.60
N SER A 97 25.57 16.30 -0.97
CA SER A 97 24.19 16.57 -0.52
C SER A 97 23.20 15.52 -1.03
N LYS A 98 23.39 15.03 -2.26
CA LYS A 98 22.55 13.99 -2.85
C LYS A 98 22.84 12.63 -2.21
N GLU A 99 24.11 12.32 -1.95
CA GLU A 99 24.55 11.10 -1.26
C GLU A 99 23.93 11.03 0.13
N GLU A 100 24.01 12.09 0.93
CA GLU A 100 23.42 12.14 2.27
C GLU A 100 21.91 11.93 2.25
N LYS A 101 21.20 12.56 1.31
CA LYS A 101 19.74 12.38 1.16
C LYS A 101 19.39 10.94 0.81
N ILE A 102 20.12 10.34 -0.14
CA ILE A 102 19.88 8.97 -0.57
C ILE A 102 20.21 8.00 0.55
N SER A 103 21.37 8.14 1.21
CA SER A 103 21.79 7.26 2.30
C SER A 103 20.82 7.32 3.49
N THR A 104 20.38 8.52 3.86
CA THR A 104 19.36 8.73 4.90
C THR A 104 18.04 8.05 4.53
N HIS A 105 17.62 8.16 3.27
CA HIS A 105 16.37 7.52 2.82
C HIS A 105 16.50 6.00 2.79
N VAL A 106 17.63 5.47 2.33
CA VAL A 106 17.94 4.03 2.35
C VAL A 106 17.94 3.49 3.77
N ALA A 107 18.56 4.21 4.72
CA ALA A 107 18.54 3.82 6.13
C ALA A 107 17.11 3.72 6.68
N LYS A 108 16.28 4.76 6.45
CA LYS A 108 14.87 4.75 6.85
C LYS A 108 14.08 3.58 6.26
N LEU A 109 14.27 3.30 4.98
CA LEU A 109 13.59 2.18 4.32
C LEU A 109 14.06 0.83 4.89
N ASN A 110 15.34 0.68 5.20
CA ASN A 110 15.84 -0.54 5.84
C ASN A 110 15.28 -0.72 7.26
N ASP A 111 15.15 0.35 8.03
CA ASP A 111 14.52 0.32 9.34
C ASP A 111 13.05 -0.12 9.23
N GLU A 112 12.30 0.48 8.29
CA GLU A 112 10.90 0.09 8.03
C GLU A 112 10.76 -1.36 7.58
N ILE A 113 11.67 -1.84 6.72
CA ILE A 113 11.72 -3.26 6.32
C ILE A 113 11.93 -4.15 7.55
N SER A 114 12.87 -3.80 8.43
CA SER A 114 13.15 -4.58 9.64
C SER A 114 11.93 -4.65 10.57
N ASP A 115 11.21 -3.54 10.74
CA ASP A 115 9.99 -3.50 11.55
C ASP A 115 8.88 -4.38 10.95
N LEU A 116 8.66 -4.29 9.63
CA LEU A 116 7.68 -5.12 8.93
C LEU A 116 8.04 -6.62 8.97
N GLU A 117 9.32 -6.96 8.87
CA GLU A 117 9.79 -8.34 9.00
C GLU A 117 9.52 -8.91 10.40
N ALA A 118 9.70 -8.11 11.45
CA ALA A 118 9.36 -8.48 12.82
C ALA A 118 7.85 -8.74 12.98
N ASP A 119 7.01 -7.86 12.43
CA ASP A 119 5.55 -8.02 12.42
C ASP A 119 5.11 -9.28 11.67
N ILE A 120 5.71 -9.56 10.51
CA ILE A 120 5.45 -10.77 9.74
C ILE A 120 5.79 -12.01 10.57
N LYS A 121 6.93 -12.00 11.25
CA LYS A 121 7.34 -13.10 12.12
C LYS A 121 6.34 -13.32 13.26
N GLN A 122 5.95 -12.26 13.95
CA GLN A 122 4.95 -12.34 15.03
C GLN A 122 3.63 -12.92 14.53
N ARG A 123 3.14 -12.48 13.37
CA ARG A 123 1.90 -13.01 12.77
C ARG A 123 2.03 -14.47 12.39
N LYS A 124 3.19 -14.90 11.86
CA LYS A 124 3.44 -16.31 11.57
C LYS A 124 3.41 -17.17 12.84
N ASP A 125 4.03 -16.70 13.92
CA ASP A 125 4.02 -17.41 15.20
C ASP A 125 2.58 -17.56 15.75
N GLN A 126 1.77 -16.49 15.64
CA GLN A 126 0.35 -16.53 16.02
C GLN A 126 -0.46 -17.51 15.17
N ILE A 127 -0.23 -17.55 13.84
CA ILE A 127 -0.89 -18.50 12.95
C ILE A 127 -0.53 -19.93 13.35
N SER A 128 0.75 -20.23 13.56
CA SER A 128 1.19 -21.57 13.95
C SER A 128 0.60 -22.02 15.29
N ALA A 129 0.46 -21.10 16.27
CA ALA A 129 -0.22 -21.39 17.52
C ALA A 129 -1.71 -21.74 17.31
N LEU A 130 -2.42 -20.91 16.53
CA LEU A 130 -3.84 -21.13 16.23
C LEU A 130 -4.08 -22.41 15.42
N GLU A 131 -3.19 -22.74 14.49
CA GLU A 131 -3.26 -23.99 13.71
C GLU A 131 -3.13 -25.22 14.61
N LYS A 132 -2.22 -25.17 15.59
CA LYS A 132 -2.06 -26.22 16.59
C LYS A 132 -3.32 -26.38 17.44
N ASP A 133 -3.84 -25.29 18.00
CA ASP A 133 -5.05 -25.30 18.83
C ASP A 133 -6.26 -25.82 18.03
N LEU A 134 -6.38 -25.42 16.76
CA LEU A 134 -7.41 -25.90 15.85
C LEU A 134 -7.26 -27.40 15.58
N SER A 135 -6.04 -27.88 15.33
CA SER A 135 -5.73 -29.30 15.16
C SER A 135 -6.16 -30.12 16.38
N GLU A 136 -5.80 -29.66 17.58
CA GLU A 136 -6.14 -30.32 18.84
C GLU A 136 -7.66 -30.33 19.06
N THR A 137 -8.31 -29.18 18.84
CA THR A 137 -9.77 -29.05 18.95
C THR A 137 -10.51 -29.96 17.97
N ARG A 138 -10.02 -30.07 16.73
CA ARG A 138 -10.58 -31.00 15.73
C ARG A 138 -10.41 -32.44 16.19
N GLY A 139 -9.25 -32.82 16.69
CA GLY A 139 -8.98 -34.17 17.21
C GLY A 139 -9.90 -34.54 18.36
N VAL A 140 -10.08 -33.65 19.34
CA VAL A 140 -11.01 -33.85 20.47
C VAL A 140 -12.44 -34.00 19.98
N ARG A 141 -12.89 -33.09 19.10
CA ARG A 141 -14.26 -33.15 18.53
C ARG A 141 -14.51 -34.46 17.80
N GLU A 142 -13.58 -34.91 16.96
CA GLU A 142 -13.70 -36.16 16.22
C GLU A 142 -13.70 -37.38 17.15
N CYS A 143 -12.94 -37.35 18.24
CA CYS A 143 -12.95 -38.40 19.26
C CYS A 143 -14.30 -38.46 19.99
N LEU A 144 -14.81 -37.31 20.43
CA LEU A 144 -16.12 -37.23 21.10
C LEU A 144 -17.25 -37.68 20.17
N GLN A 145 -17.24 -37.28 18.90
CA GLN A 145 -18.24 -37.73 17.92
C GLN A 145 -18.27 -39.25 17.71
N LYS A 146 -17.13 -39.93 17.85
CA LYS A 146 -17.07 -41.41 17.78
C LYS A 146 -17.62 -42.07 19.05
N GLY A 147 -17.50 -41.40 20.19
CA GLY A 147 -17.98 -41.86 21.49
C GLY A 147 -19.46 -41.56 21.75
N GLU A 148 -20.04 -40.57 21.07
CA GLU A 148 -21.47 -40.26 21.15
C GLU A 148 -22.29 -41.48 20.69
N PRO A 149 -23.10 -42.10 21.56
CA PRO A 149 -24.04 -43.11 21.13
C PRO A 149 -25.01 -42.43 20.16
N LYS A 150 -25.17 -42.98 18.95
CA LYS A 150 -26.29 -42.59 18.07
C LYS A 150 -27.56 -42.77 18.90
N SER A 151 -28.06 -41.68 19.49
CA SER A 151 -29.25 -41.73 20.32
C SER A 151 -30.36 -42.25 19.42
N LYS A 152 -30.76 -43.50 19.67
CA LYS A 152 -31.90 -44.11 19.00
C LYS A 152 -33.08 -43.16 19.23
N PRO A 153 -33.89 -42.86 18.20
CA PRO A 153 -35.07 -42.04 18.41
C PRO A 153 -35.89 -42.69 19.51
N VAL A 154 -36.22 -41.90 20.53
CA VAL A 154 -36.99 -42.31 21.70
C VAL A 154 -38.27 -42.99 21.21
N ALA A 155 -38.29 -44.31 21.29
CA ALA A 155 -39.47 -45.11 21.05
C ALA A 155 -40.50 -44.71 22.12
N LYS A 156 -41.50 -43.94 21.69
CA LYS A 156 -42.74 -43.74 22.44
C LYS A 156 -43.29 -45.12 22.78
N LYS A 157 -43.24 -45.45 24.06
CA LYS A 157 -43.90 -46.63 24.63
C LYS A 157 -45.39 -46.29 24.75
N GLU A 158 -46.11 -46.35 23.64
CA GLU A 158 -47.57 -46.39 23.65
C GLU A 158 -48.04 -47.86 23.68
N LEU A 159 -49.08 -48.07 24.48
CA LEU A 159 -49.62 -49.35 24.88
C LEU A 159 -50.18 -50.17 23.70
N LYS A 160 -50.08 -51.50 23.84
CA LYS A 160 -50.88 -52.49 23.08
C LYS A 160 -52.39 -52.18 23.16
N PRO A 161 -53.17 -52.53 22.13
CA PRO A 161 -53.82 -53.85 22.05
C PRO A 161 -53.44 -54.59 20.73
N GLU A 162 -53.29 -55.92 20.73
CA GLU A 162 -54.28 -56.89 20.18
C GLU A 162 -55.03 -56.33 18.95
N SER A 163 -55.00 -56.91 17.76
CA SER A 163 -55.04 -58.32 17.34
C SER A 163 -54.93 -58.35 15.80
N GLY A 164 -54.55 -59.48 15.20
CA GLY A 164 -54.73 -59.69 13.76
C GLY A 164 -53.63 -60.51 13.09
N ASP A 165 -53.92 -61.80 12.91
CA ASP A 165 -53.32 -62.70 11.92
C ASP A 165 -52.97 -62.01 10.59
N THR A 166 -51.84 -62.39 9.97
CA THR A 166 -51.79 -63.11 8.68
C THR A 166 -50.34 -63.24 8.20
N LYS A 167 -49.83 -64.46 8.27
CA LYS A 167 -49.10 -65.24 7.25
C LYS A 167 -48.29 -64.56 6.11
N GLN A 168 -47.24 -65.32 5.75
CA GLN A 168 -46.47 -65.38 4.50
C GLN A 168 -45.32 -64.38 4.35
N ALA A 169 -44.19 -64.69 3.70
CA ALA A 169 -43.48 -65.90 3.27
C ALA A 169 -42.28 -65.36 2.46
N ALA A 170 -41.25 -66.20 2.31
CA ALA A 170 -40.17 -66.09 1.31
C ALA A 170 -39.15 -64.95 1.49
N GLU A 171 -37.89 -65.20 1.84
CA GLU A 171 -36.85 -65.92 1.08
C GLU A 171 -36.28 -65.07 -0.08
N SER A 172 -35.07 -64.53 0.12
CA SER A 172 -33.92 -64.65 -0.81
C SER A 172 -32.77 -63.69 -0.43
N LYS A 173 -31.64 -64.27 0.02
CA LYS A 173 -30.29 -63.72 -0.21
C LYS A 173 -29.83 -64.16 -1.64
N PRO A 174 -28.54 -64.01 -2.02
CA PRO A 174 -27.88 -62.84 -2.61
C PRO A 174 -27.28 -63.19 -4.00
N LYS A 175 -26.73 -62.20 -4.72
CA LYS A 175 -25.78 -62.24 -5.88
C LYS A 175 -26.10 -61.01 -6.76
N SER A 176 -25.21 -60.35 -7.49
CA SER A 176 -23.89 -60.63 -8.07
C SER A 176 -23.19 -59.28 -8.30
N SER A 177 -21.86 -59.18 -8.16
CA SER A 177 -20.86 -59.15 -9.26
C SER A 177 -21.28 -58.40 -10.52
N ASP A 178 -20.53 -57.37 -10.90
CA ASP A 178 -19.55 -57.39 -12.00
C ASP A 178 -18.77 -56.07 -11.94
N HIS A 179 -17.44 -56.09 -11.77
CA HIS A 179 -16.37 -56.30 -12.78
C HIS A 179 -16.22 -55.16 -13.78
#